data_AF-A0A5K1BNH3-F1
#
_entry.id   AF-A0A5K1BNH3-F1
#
_cell.length_a   1.000
_cell.length_b   1.000
_cell.length_c   1.000
_cell.angle_alpha   90.00
_cell.angle_beta   90.00
_cell.angle_gamma   90.00
#
_symmetry.space_group_name_H-M   'P 1'
#
loop_
_entity.id
_entity.type
_entity.pdbx_description
1 polymer ?
#
loop_
_entity_poly.entity_id
_entity_poly.type
_entity_poly.pdbx_seq_one_letter_code
_entity_poly.pdbx_strand_id
1 'polypeptide(L)' 'IDGNLVASSDYNLYEAAGYWLKFTNVQGLTFQGGQLDAKGSALWECKAQKTNCPDGAR' A
#
# COMPACT_ATOMS: atom_id res chain seq x y z
N ILE A 1 -6.72 7.65 21.35
CA ILE A 1 -6.37 8.41 20.14
C ILE A 1 -6.45 7.43 18.99
N ASP A 2 -7.39 7.62 18.07
CA ASP A 2 -7.44 6.86 16.83
C ASP A 2 -6.59 7.60 15.79
N GLY A 3 -5.51 6.96 15.35
CA GLY A 3 -4.56 7.53 14.39
C GLY A 3 -4.80 7.03 12.97
N ASN A 4 -4.38 7.82 11.98
CA ASN A 4 -4.45 7.44 10.57
C ASN A 4 -3.05 7.14 10.02
N LEU A 5 -2.86 5.95 9.47
CA LEU A 5 -1.70 5.61 8.66
C LEU A 5 -2.09 5.79 7.20
N VAL A 6 -1.57 6.83 6.57
CA VAL A 6 -1.90 7.18 5.19
C VAL A 6 -0.69 6.92 4.30
N ALA A 7 -0.87 6.10 3.27
CA ALA A 7 0.13 5.82 2.24
C ALA A 7 0.36 7.02 1.33
N SER A 8 1.48 6.98 0.60
CA SER A 8 1.67 7.84 -0.56
C SER A 8 0.71 7.40 -1.67
N SER A 9 0.14 8.36 -2.40
CA SER A 9 -0.57 8.07 -3.65
C SER A 9 0.38 7.72 -4.80
N ASP A 10 1.69 7.98 -4.65
CA ASP A 10 2.71 7.56 -5.59
C ASP A 10 3.05 6.08 -5.39
N TYR A 11 2.33 5.23 -6.12
CA TYR A 11 2.48 3.78 -6.02
C TYR A 11 3.79 3.26 -6.60
N ASN A 12 4.55 4.06 -7.34
CA ASN A 12 5.87 3.67 -7.85
C ASN A 12 6.88 3.44 -6.72
N LEU A 13 6.68 4.09 -5.57
CA LEU A 13 7.53 3.90 -4.38
C LEU A 13 7.45 2.47 -3.82
N TYR A 14 6.34 1.77 -4.07
CA TYR A 14 6.10 0.43 -3.56
C TYR A 14 6.59 -0.67 -4.51
N GLU A 15 6.88 -0.34 -5.77
CA GLU A 15 7.47 -1.27 -6.71
C GLU A 15 8.84 -1.74 -6.21
N ALA A 16 9.70 -0.79 -5.84
CA ALA A 16 11.05 -1.09 -5.35
C ALA A 16 11.04 -1.89 -4.04
N ALA A 17 10.08 -1.61 -3.15
CA ALA A 17 9.96 -2.31 -1.88
C ALA A 17 9.23 -3.66 -2.02
N GLY A 18 8.28 -3.79 -2.93
CA GLY A 18 7.37 -4.94 -3.07
C GLY A 18 6.29 -5.01 -1.99
N TYR A 19 6.19 -4.01 -1.11
CA TYR A 19 5.19 -3.94 -0.05
C TYR A 19 4.88 -2.49 0.31
N TRP A 20 3.62 -2.24 0.68
CA TRP A 20 3.20 -0.99 1.32
C TRP A 20 3.42 -1.03 2.84
N LEU A 21 3.03 -2.15 3.47
CA LEU A 21 3.19 -2.39 4.90
C LEU A 21 3.56 -3.86 5.13
N LYS A 22 4.70 -4.11 5.80
CA LYS A 22 5.23 -5.46 6.01
C LYS A 22 5.66 -5.68 7.45
N PHE A 23 5.26 -6.81 8.02
CA PHE A 23 5.67 -7.29 9.33
C PHE A 23 6.42 -8.61 9.12
N THR A 24 7.62 -8.75 9.68
CA THR A 24 8.46 -9.96 9.52
C THR A 24 8.87 -10.48 10.88
N ASN A 25 8.74 -11.79 11.11
CA ASN A 25 9.09 -12.46 12.38
C ASN A 25 8.43 -11.85 13.63
N VAL A 26 7.12 -11.55 13.56
CA VAL A 26 6.39 -10.94 14.68
C VAL A 26 5.49 -11.97 15.36
N GLN A 27 5.52 -12.01 16.69
CA GLN A 27 4.58 -12.77 17.51
C GLN A 27 3.75 -11.81 18.37
N GLY A 28 2.43 -11.94 18.36
CA GLY A 28 1.53 -11.13 19.19
C GLY A 28 1.19 -9.73 18.64
N LEU A 29 1.23 -9.50 17.32
CA LEU A 29 0.81 -8.23 16.72
C LEU A 29 -0.70 -8.01 16.88
N THR A 30 -1.07 -6.85 17.45
CA THR A 30 -2.48 -6.42 17.57
C THR A 30 -2.61 -5.00 17.03
N PHE A 31 -3.64 -4.75 16.21
CA PHE A 31 -4.07 -3.41 15.81
C PHE A 31 -5.30 -3.00 16.63
N GLN A 32 -5.30 -1.80 17.18
CA GLN A 32 -6.43 -1.28 17.96
C GLN A 32 -6.74 0.14 17.51
N GLY A 33 -7.96 0.35 17.03
CA GLY A 33 -8.43 1.66 16.57
C GLY A 33 -7.79 2.14 15.27
N GLY A 34 -8.08 3.40 14.92
CA GLY A 34 -7.50 4.10 13.77
C GLY A 34 -7.96 3.67 12.37
N GLN A 35 -7.32 4.25 11.34
CA GLN A 35 -7.55 3.97 9.93
C GLN A 35 -6.24 3.71 9.19
N LEU A 36 -6.24 2.72 8.28
CA LEU A 36 -5.19 2.53 7.30
C LEU A 36 -5.73 2.94 5.93
N ASP A 37 -5.22 4.03 5.35
CA ASP A 37 -5.57 4.50 4.01
C ASP A 37 -4.41 4.23 3.05
N ALA A 38 -4.58 3.23 2.18
CA ALA A 38 -3.55 2.78 1.24
C ALA A 38 -3.39 3.66 -0.01
N LYS A 39 -4.28 4.65 -0.24
CA LYS A 39 -4.31 5.48 -1.47
C LYS A 39 -4.22 4.68 -2.80
N GLY A 40 -4.84 3.50 -2.85
CA GLY A 40 -4.68 2.53 -3.95
C GLY A 40 -5.40 2.85 -5.27
N SER A 41 -6.20 3.92 -5.37
CA SER A 41 -7.00 4.22 -6.57
C SER A 41 -6.15 4.37 -7.83
N ALA A 42 -5.05 5.13 -7.75
CA ALA A 42 -4.16 5.35 -8.89
C ALA A 42 -3.49 4.05 -9.36
N LEU A 43 -3.15 3.15 -8.43
CA LEU A 43 -2.63 1.82 -8.75
C LEU A 43 -3.65 0.98 -9.53
N TRP A 44 -4.92 0.99 -9.10
CA TRP A 44 -5.99 0.24 -9.76
C TRP A 44 -6.34 0.82 -11.13
N GLU A 45 -6.31 2.14 -11.30
CA GLU A 45 -6.49 2.78 -12.59
C GLU A 45 -5.39 2.34 -13.58
N CYS A 46 -4.13 2.28 -13.13
CA CYS A 46 -3.03 1.77 -13.95
C CYS A 46 -3.28 0.31 -14.38
N LYS A 47 -3.64 -0.57 -13.43
CA LYS A 47 -3.99 -1.98 -13.70
C LYS A 47 -5.08 -2.12 -14.75
N ALA A 48 -6.12 -1.28 -14.66
CA ALA A 48 -7.26 -1.33 -15.57
C ALA A 48 -6.88 -0.92 -16.99
N GLN A 49 -5.97 0.04 -17.16
CA GLN A 49 -5.53 0.53 -18.46
C GLN A 49 -4.59 -0.45 -19.19
N LYS A 50 -3.97 -1.41 -18.47
CA LYS A 50 -2.99 -2.38 -19.02
C LYS A 50 -1.85 -1.69 -19.79
N THR A 51 -1.50 -0.48 -19.37
CA THR A 51 -0.43 0.34 -19.93
C THR A 51 0.91 0.01 -19.27
N ASN A 52 1.93 0.85 -19.50
CA ASN A 52 3.24 0.74 -18.85
C ASN A 52 3.15 1.07 -17.35
N CYS A 53 2.71 0.10 -16.57
CA CYS A 53 2.59 0.16 -15.13
C CYS A 53 3.80 -0.54 -14.48
N PRO A 54 4.27 -0.05 -13.31
CA PRO A 54 5.32 -0.70 -12.55
C PRO A 54 4.94 -2.13 -12.15
N ASP A 55 5.93 -2.95 -11.80
CA ASP A 55 5.67 -4.32 -11.38
C ASP A 55 4.79 -4.37 -10.12
N GLY A 56 3.79 -5.26 -10.13
CA GLY A 56 2.71 -5.29 -9.13
C GLY A 56 1.50 -4.38 -9.46
N ALA A 57 1.64 -3.50 -10.45
CA ALA A 57 0.59 -2.67 -11.04
C ALA A 57 0.17 -3.09 -12.47
N ARG A 58 0.86 -4.05 -13.08
CA ARG A 58 0.47 -4.68 -14.36
C ARG A 58 -0.30 -5.99 -14.15
#